data_AF-A0A176J2H6-F1
#
_entry.id   AF-A0A176J2H6-F1
#
_cell.length_a   1.000
_cell.length_b   1.000
_cell.length_c   1.000
_cell.angle_alpha   90.00
_cell.angle_beta   90.00
_cell.angle_gamma   90.00
#
_symmetry.space_group_name_H-M   'P 1'
#
loop_
_entity.id
_entity.type
_entity.pdbx_description
1 polymer ?
#
loop_
_entity_poly.entity_id
_entity_poly.type
_entity_poly.pdbx_seq_one_letter_code
_entity_poly.pdbx_strand_id
1 'polypeptide(L)'
;METIVERVMGILPNQKPVIIAVSGTAGSGFETQARVLQGELVKQGILVHLEELTEEPVDIDPENPAKSWYEQSMPYCKGKTAINKAKLHKELDIVIISGAFLLKNTLHHLFDTSIWVDCTEHTAKEREYADGQVNIEWKSGAQKIHETIDEPKKTAHLIIQNDPLLEQGPKDSKGII
;
A
#
# COMPACT_ATOMS: atom_id res chain seq x y z
N MET A 1 5.45 -20.16 4.55
CA MET A 1 5.23 -18.79 4.05
C MET A 1 5.91 -17.87 5.05
N GLU A 2 6.88 -17.08 4.60
CA GLU A 2 7.59 -16.11 5.47
C GLU A 2 6.60 -15.04 5.96
N THR A 3 6.63 -14.70 7.24
CA THR A 3 5.84 -13.59 7.80
C THR A 3 6.55 -12.26 7.62
N ILE A 4 5.83 -11.13 7.74
CA ILE A 4 6.46 -9.80 7.71
C ILE A 4 7.50 -9.64 8.83
N VAL A 5 7.23 -10.20 10.01
CA VAL A 5 8.14 -10.14 11.15
C VAL A 5 9.42 -10.89 10.82
N GLU A 6 9.34 -12.13 10.33
CA GLU A 6 10.52 -12.92 9.93
C GLU A 6 11.36 -12.19 8.88
N ARG A 7 10.72 -11.65 7.83
CA ARG A 7 11.39 -10.88 6.79
C ARG A 7 12.12 -9.66 7.33
N VAL A 8 11.43 -8.86 8.13
CA VAL A 8 12.00 -7.64 8.74
C VAL A 8 13.16 -7.99 9.66
N MET A 9 13.03 -9.03 10.48
CA MET A 9 14.10 -9.49 11.38
C MET A 9 15.32 -10.04 10.63
N GLY A 10 15.15 -10.51 9.39
CA GLY A 10 16.27 -10.87 8.50
C GLY A 10 17.03 -9.66 7.95
N ILE A 11 16.38 -8.51 7.78
CA ILE A 11 16.98 -7.29 7.21
C ILE A 11 17.62 -6.43 8.32
N LEU A 12 16.94 -6.32 9.47
CA LEU A 12 17.31 -5.43 10.59
C LEU A 12 18.79 -5.50 11.03
N PRO A 13 19.47 -6.66 11.06
CA PRO A 13 20.88 -6.73 11.48
C PRO A 13 21.85 -6.00 10.53
N ASN A 14 21.47 -5.80 9.27
CA ASN A 14 22.35 -5.25 8.24
C ASN A 14 22.04 -3.78 7.90
N GLN A 15 20.85 -3.30 8.23
CA GLN A 15 20.39 -1.96 7.89
C GLN A 15 19.40 -1.43 8.92
N LYS A 16 19.61 -0.17 9.32
CA LYS A 16 18.63 0.62 10.08
C LYS A 16 18.47 2.05 9.52
N PRO A 17 17.23 2.58 9.47
CA PRO A 17 15.98 1.82 9.66
C PRO A 17 15.68 0.91 8.46
N VAL A 18 14.91 -0.16 8.68
CA VAL A 18 14.27 -0.95 7.61
C VAL A 18 13.04 -0.19 7.13
N ILE A 19 12.96 0.08 5.83
CA ILE A 19 11.88 0.86 5.22
C ILE A 19 10.85 -0.10 4.59
N ILE A 20 9.63 -0.08 5.11
CA ILE A 20 8.53 -0.95 4.71
C ILE A 20 7.48 -0.12 3.95
N ALA A 21 7.17 -0.48 2.71
CA ALA A 21 5.98 0.05 2.04
C ALA A 21 4.73 -0.75 2.44
N VAL A 22 3.64 -0.07 2.79
CA VAL A 22 2.31 -0.68 2.94
C VAL A 22 1.35 0.04 2.00
N SER A 23 0.92 -0.65 0.95
CA SER A 23 0.10 -0.06 -0.11
C SER A 23 -1.10 -0.93 -0.44
N GLY A 24 -2.08 -0.35 -1.08
CA GLY A 24 -3.30 -1.01 -1.52
C GLY A 24 -4.17 -0.04 -2.32
N THR A 25 -5.25 -0.56 -2.88
CA THR A 25 -6.31 0.27 -3.47
C THR A 25 -7.00 1.10 -2.37
N ALA A 26 -7.50 2.28 -2.71
CA ALA A 26 -8.36 3.04 -1.81
C ALA A 26 -9.54 2.16 -1.33
N GLY A 27 -9.91 2.25 -0.05
CA GLY A 27 -10.88 1.34 0.57
C GLY A 27 -10.36 -0.07 0.92
N SER A 28 -9.13 -0.45 0.54
CA SER A 28 -8.57 -1.75 0.93
C SER A 28 -8.19 -1.85 2.40
N GLY A 29 -8.06 -0.71 3.10
CA GLY A 29 -7.68 -0.64 4.51
C GLY A 29 -6.17 -0.67 4.76
N PHE A 30 -5.34 -0.35 3.76
CA PHE A 30 -3.87 -0.38 3.90
C PHE A 30 -3.33 0.50 5.04
N GLU A 31 -3.94 1.67 5.30
CA GLU A 31 -3.55 2.53 6.43
C GLU A 31 -3.82 1.86 7.78
N THR A 32 -5.00 1.25 7.92
CA THR A 32 -5.37 0.49 9.12
C THR A 32 -4.40 -0.67 9.34
N GLN A 33 -4.06 -1.41 8.29
CA GLN A 33 -3.09 -2.50 8.37
C GLN A 33 -1.67 -2.00 8.72
N ALA A 34 -1.26 -0.83 8.22
CA ALA A 34 0.01 -0.21 8.60
C ALA A 34 0.05 0.14 10.10
N ARG A 35 -1.03 0.69 10.66
CA ARG A 35 -1.17 0.99 12.10
C ARG A 35 -1.20 -0.28 12.96
N VAL A 36 -1.88 -1.33 12.51
CA VAL A 36 -1.87 -2.65 13.18
C VAL A 36 -0.45 -3.22 13.22
N LEU A 37 0.26 -3.22 12.09
CA LEU A 37 1.64 -3.67 12.00
C LEU A 37 2.56 -2.87 12.93
N GLN A 38 2.43 -1.54 12.95
CA GLN A 38 3.17 -0.69 13.88
C GLN A 38 2.94 -1.11 15.33
N GLY A 39 1.68 -1.30 15.72
CA GLY A 39 1.31 -1.72 17.08
C GLY A 39 1.93 -3.06 17.47
N GLU A 40 1.88 -4.06 16.59
CA GLU A 40 2.46 -5.39 16.85
C GLU A 40 3.98 -5.38 16.96
N LEU A 41 4.68 -4.55 16.18
CA LEU A 41 6.13 -4.40 16.26
C LEU A 41 6.55 -3.64 17.52
N VAL A 42 5.82 -2.58 17.89
CA VAL A 42 6.09 -1.82 19.13
C VAL A 42 5.89 -2.70 20.37
N LYS A 43 4.88 -3.58 20.39
CA LYS A 43 4.68 -4.55 21.48
C LYS A 43 5.87 -5.50 21.67
N GLN A 44 6.67 -5.72 20.63
CA GLN A 44 7.90 -6.52 20.66
C GLN A 44 9.13 -5.71 21.05
N GLY A 45 8.97 -4.42 21.40
CA GLY A 45 10.07 -3.54 21.80
C GLY A 45 10.84 -2.92 20.62
N ILE A 46 10.30 -2.99 19.40
CA ILE A 46 10.93 -2.43 18.21
C ILE A 46 10.58 -0.94 18.07
N LEU A 47 11.56 -0.10 17.76
CA LEU A 47 11.37 1.33 17.55
C LEU A 47 10.85 1.60 16.13
N VAL A 48 9.54 1.83 16.01
CA VAL A 48 8.85 1.98 14.73
C VAL A 48 8.25 3.37 14.56
N HIS A 49 8.53 4.00 13.43
CA HIS A 49 7.81 5.18 12.97
C HIS A 49 6.86 4.84 11.81
N LEU A 50 5.68 5.44 11.81
CA LEU A 50 4.70 5.34 10.73
C LEU A 50 4.58 6.71 10.06
N GLU A 51 4.88 6.76 8.76
CA GLU A 51 4.66 7.89 7.88
C GLU A 51 3.49 7.57 6.95
N GLU A 52 2.44 8.39 6.99
CA GLU A 52 1.26 8.25 6.13
C GLU A 52 1.35 9.27 5.00
N LEU A 53 1.59 8.80 3.78
CA LEU A 53 1.68 9.67 2.61
C LEU A 53 0.30 9.87 2.00
N THR A 54 -0.24 11.06 2.22
CA THR A 54 -1.52 11.49 1.66
C THR A 54 -1.40 11.83 0.17
N GLU A 55 -2.48 11.62 -0.56
CA GLU A 55 -2.63 12.15 -1.92
C GLU A 55 -2.65 13.68 -1.88
N GLU A 56 -2.00 14.31 -2.86
CA GLU A 56 -2.07 15.76 -3.05
C GLU A 56 -2.97 16.07 -4.25
N PRO A 57 -3.58 17.26 -4.31
CA PRO A 57 -4.24 17.73 -5.52
C PRO A 57 -3.26 17.72 -6.70
N VAL A 58 -3.72 17.26 -7.86
CA VAL A 58 -2.92 17.23 -9.09
C VAL A 58 -3.66 17.95 -10.21
N ASP A 59 -2.93 18.43 -11.21
CA ASP A 59 -3.53 19.06 -12.37
C ASP A 59 -4.11 17.98 -13.30
N ILE A 60 -5.42 17.98 -13.46
CA ILE A 60 -6.13 16.98 -14.27
C ILE A 60 -6.17 17.41 -15.73
N ASP A 61 -5.64 16.56 -16.61
CA ASP A 61 -5.88 16.68 -18.05
C ASP A 61 -7.32 16.21 -18.33
N PRO A 62 -8.23 17.08 -18.81
CA PRO A 62 -9.61 16.70 -19.09
C PRO A 62 -9.73 15.65 -20.20
N GLU A 63 -8.73 15.52 -21.09
CA GLU A 63 -8.74 14.51 -22.15
C GLU A 63 -8.34 13.13 -21.61
N ASN A 64 -7.48 13.07 -20.60
CA ASN A 64 -6.96 11.82 -20.03
C ASN A 64 -6.87 11.85 -18.49
N PRO A 65 -7.98 12.06 -17.76
CA PRO A 65 -7.94 12.38 -16.33
C PRO A 65 -7.36 11.26 -15.46
N ALA A 66 -7.62 10.00 -15.84
CA ALA A 66 -7.08 8.84 -15.14
C ALA A 66 -5.57 8.71 -15.29
N LYS A 67 -5.06 8.98 -16.50
CA LYS A 67 -3.63 8.94 -16.79
C LYS A 67 -2.91 10.10 -16.09
N SER A 68 -3.43 11.32 -16.19
CA SER A 68 -2.83 12.48 -15.52
C SER A 68 -2.81 12.29 -14.01
N TRP A 69 -3.88 11.74 -13.42
CA TRP A 69 -3.89 11.38 -12.01
C TRP A 69 -2.84 10.32 -11.69
N TYR A 70 -2.84 9.19 -12.42
CA TYR A 70 -1.86 8.13 -12.19
C TYR A 70 -0.41 8.64 -12.30
N GLU A 71 -0.07 9.47 -13.28
CA GLU A 71 1.31 9.95 -13.44
C GLU A 71 1.74 10.89 -12.31
N GLN A 72 0.81 11.68 -11.78
CA GLN A 72 1.09 12.71 -10.78
C GLN A 72 0.82 12.26 -9.34
N SER A 73 -0.02 11.24 -9.13
CA SER A 73 -0.32 10.68 -7.81
C SER A 73 0.93 9.99 -7.27
N MET A 74 1.29 10.25 -6.01
CA MET A 74 2.51 9.70 -5.40
C MET A 74 3.76 9.83 -6.30
N PRO A 75 4.19 11.07 -6.61
CA PRO A 75 5.30 11.27 -7.53
C PRO A 75 6.59 10.71 -6.94
N TYR A 76 7.50 10.25 -7.81
CA TYR A 76 8.78 9.65 -7.40
C TYR A 76 9.53 10.52 -6.37
N CYS A 77 9.50 11.85 -6.54
CA CYS A 77 10.16 12.79 -5.64
C CYS A 77 9.60 12.73 -4.21
N LYS A 78 8.28 12.56 -4.02
CA LYS A 78 7.65 12.51 -2.70
C LYS A 78 8.02 11.22 -1.98
N GLY A 79 7.84 10.07 -2.64
CA GLY A 79 8.25 8.77 -2.10
C GLY A 79 9.73 8.73 -1.77
N LYS A 80 10.59 9.19 -2.69
CA LYS A 80 12.04 9.29 -2.45
C LYS A 80 12.39 10.22 -1.30
N THR A 81 11.71 11.36 -1.17
CA THR A 81 11.97 12.31 -0.06
C THR A 81 11.60 11.69 1.28
N ALA A 82 10.44 11.04 1.38
CA ALA A 82 10.03 10.33 2.59
C ALA A 82 11.04 9.24 2.98
N ILE A 83 11.46 8.41 2.01
CA ILE A 83 12.45 7.35 2.23
C ILE A 83 13.81 7.91 2.62
N ASN A 84 14.28 8.97 1.96
CA ASN A 84 15.56 9.60 2.30
C ASN A 84 15.53 10.21 3.70
N LYS A 85 14.44 10.90 4.07
CA LYS A 85 14.24 11.43 5.42
C LYS A 85 14.25 10.29 6.43
N ALA A 86 13.50 9.21 6.18
CA ALA A 86 13.47 8.02 7.03
C ALA A 86 14.87 7.44 7.25
N LYS A 87 15.69 7.33 6.19
CA LYS A 87 17.06 6.79 6.26
C LYS A 87 18.02 7.60 7.15
N LEU A 88 17.71 8.87 7.47
CA LEU A 88 18.50 9.70 8.38
C LEU A 88 18.28 9.35 9.85
N HIS A 89 17.15 8.73 10.20
CA HIS A 89 16.78 8.37 11.57
C HIS A 89 17.37 7.03 11.98
N LYS A 90 18.67 7.00 12.29
CA LYS A 90 19.41 5.77 12.66
C LYS A 90 19.03 5.20 14.02
N GLU A 91 18.34 5.98 14.84
CA GLU A 91 17.74 5.55 16.11
C GLU A 91 16.52 4.65 15.92
N LEU A 92 15.87 4.70 14.77
CA LEU A 92 14.71 3.87 14.47
C LEU A 92 15.15 2.50 13.93
N ASP A 93 14.44 1.47 14.36
CA ASP A 93 14.59 0.13 13.82
C ASP A 93 13.88 0.02 12.46
N ILE A 94 12.66 0.57 12.39
CA ILE A 94 11.78 0.43 11.23
C ILE A 94 11.08 1.76 10.94
N VAL A 95 10.92 2.07 9.66
CA VAL A 95 9.98 3.09 9.19
C VAL A 95 8.97 2.43 8.25
N ILE A 96 7.70 2.49 8.63
CA ILE A 96 6.57 2.07 7.80
C ILE A 96 6.10 3.30 7.03
N ILE A 97 6.04 3.20 5.71
CA ILE A 97 5.48 4.21 4.82
C ILE A 97 4.20 3.64 4.23
N SER A 98 3.07 4.27 4.51
CA SER A 98 1.78 3.85 3.97
C SER A 98 1.22 4.87 2.98
N GLY A 99 0.49 4.38 1.97
CA GLY A 99 -0.07 5.22 0.91
C GLY A 99 -0.51 4.43 -0.31
N ALA A 100 -1.39 5.04 -1.10
CA ALA A 100 -1.75 4.53 -2.42
C ALA A 100 -0.56 4.69 -3.40
N PHE A 101 -0.48 3.82 -4.42
CA PHE A 101 0.51 3.90 -5.50
C PHE A 101 2.00 3.83 -5.07
N LEU A 102 2.32 3.38 -3.84
CA LEU A 102 3.72 3.27 -3.39
C LEU A 102 4.51 2.21 -4.15
N LEU A 103 3.82 1.19 -4.66
CA LEU A 103 4.45 0.06 -5.37
C LEU A 103 4.56 0.30 -6.88
N LYS A 104 4.54 1.56 -7.33
CA LYS A 104 4.93 1.89 -8.70
C LYS A 104 6.33 1.37 -8.99
N ASN A 105 6.57 0.91 -10.21
CA ASN A 105 7.89 0.41 -10.64
C ASN A 105 9.02 1.42 -10.37
N THR A 106 8.71 2.72 -10.46
CA THR A 106 9.65 3.81 -10.19
C THR A 106 9.99 3.98 -8.71
N LEU A 107 9.16 3.52 -7.78
CA LEU A 107 9.35 3.70 -6.33
C LEU A 107 9.66 2.39 -5.59
N HIS A 108 9.11 1.26 -6.05
CA HIS A 108 9.15 -0.03 -5.36
C HIS A 108 10.57 -0.47 -4.95
N HIS A 109 11.56 -0.23 -5.80
CA HIS A 109 12.96 -0.57 -5.56
C HIS A 109 13.65 0.25 -4.46
N LEU A 110 13.01 1.30 -3.94
CA LEU A 110 13.56 2.13 -2.87
C LEU A 110 13.25 1.59 -1.46
N PHE A 111 12.31 0.66 -1.35
CA PHE A 111 11.89 0.03 -0.10
C PHE A 111 12.67 -1.27 0.14
N ASP A 112 12.94 -1.60 1.40
CA ASP A 112 13.63 -2.84 1.76
C ASP A 112 12.67 -4.04 1.71
N THR A 113 11.38 -3.78 1.98
CA THR A 113 10.29 -4.75 1.81
C THR A 113 8.97 -4.02 1.55
N SER A 114 7.97 -4.75 1.06
CA SER A 114 6.67 -4.19 0.69
C SER A 114 5.51 -5.14 0.99
N ILE A 115 4.38 -4.54 1.34
CA ILE A 115 3.12 -5.21 1.59
C ILE A 115 2.06 -4.64 0.65
N TRP A 116 1.35 -5.53 -0.03
CA TRP A 116 0.11 -5.20 -0.73
C TRP A 116 -1.10 -5.66 0.10
N VAL A 117 -2.00 -4.74 0.40
CA VAL A 117 -3.28 -5.03 1.06
C VAL A 117 -4.33 -5.28 -0.01
N ASP A 118 -4.63 -6.56 -0.20
CA ASP A 118 -5.48 -7.11 -1.24
C ASP A 118 -6.95 -7.01 -0.83
N CYS A 119 -7.74 -6.40 -1.72
CA CYS A 119 -9.16 -6.20 -1.56
C CYS A 119 -9.81 -6.19 -2.95
N THR A 120 -10.99 -6.78 -3.08
CA THR A 120 -11.77 -6.71 -4.31
C THR A 120 -12.25 -5.27 -4.53
N GLU A 121 -12.39 -4.89 -5.81
CA GLU A 121 -12.94 -3.59 -6.20
C GLU A 121 -14.33 -3.35 -5.60
N HIS A 122 -15.13 -4.41 -5.43
CA HIS A 122 -16.45 -4.33 -4.83
C HIS A 122 -16.39 -3.89 -3.36
N THR A 123 -15.65 -4.62 -2.52
CA THR A 123 -15.53 -4.30 -1.09
C THR A 123 -14.80 -2.98 -0.86
N ALA A 124 -13.78 -2.68 -1.66
CA ALA A 124 -13.11 -1.38 -1.62
C ALA A 124 -14.09 -0.22 -1.83
N LYS A 125 -14.92 -0.28 -2.89
CA LYS A 125 -15.91 0.75 -3.19
C LYS A 125 -17.00 0.88 -2.13
N GLU A 126 -17.46 -0.24 -1.56
CA GLU A 126 -18.44 -0.21 -0.48
C GLU A 126 -17.91 0.53 0.75
N ARG A 127 -16.64 0.30 1.10
CA ARG A 127 -15.97 1.00 2.21
C ARG A 127 -15.77 2.48 1.92
N GLU A 128 -15.29 2.83 0.72
CA GLU A 128 -15.15 4.23 0.30
C GLU A 128 -16.49 4.97 0.37
N TYR A 129 -17.57 4.35 -0.09
CA TYR A 129 -18.91 4.92 -0.03
C TYR A 129 -19.40 5.10 1.42
N ALA A 130 -19.17 4.10 2.28
CA ALA A 130 -19.52 4.18 3.70
C ALA A 130 -18.76 5.30 4.43
N ASP A 131 -17.52 5.56 4.02
CA ASP A 131 -16.67 6.65 4.56
C ASP A 131 -16.99 8.03 3.95
N GLY A 132 -18.02 8.13 3.10
CA GLY A 132 -18.46 9.37 2.47
C GLY A 132 -17.49 9.89 1.41
N GLN A 133 -16.60 9.04 0.90
CA GLN A 133 -15.70 9.44 -0.19
C GLN A 133 -16.48 9.55 -1.50
N VAL A 134 -16.21 10.64 -2.24
CA VAL A 134 -16.78 10.82 -3.58
C VAL A 134 -16.03 9.89 -4.52
N ASN A 135 -16.73 8.90 -5.07
CA ASN A 135 -16.16 8.04 -6.10
C ASN A 135 -15.99 8.85 -7.38
N ILE A 136 -14.73 9.09 -7.74
CA ILE A 136 -14.41 9.74 -9.00
C ILE A 136 -13.91 8.67 -9.97
N GLU A 137 -14.62 8.51 -11.09
CA GLU A 137 -14.38 7.46 -12.08
C GLU A 137 -12.92 7.40 -12.54
N TRP A 138 -12.26 8.56 -12.69
CA TRP A 138 -10.87 8.61 -13.11
C TRP A 138 -9.89 8.13 -12.02
N LYS A 139 -10.21 8.16 -10.72
CA LYS A 139 -9.38 7.52 -9.67
C LYS A 139 -9.39 6.00 -9.83
N SER A 140 -10.57 5.43 -10.09
CA SER A 140 -10.70 4.01 -10.42
C SER A 140 -9.94 3.67 -11.71
N GLY A 141 -9.97 4.56 -12.71
CA GLY A 141 -9.16 4.42 -13.93
C GLY A 141 -7.65 4.44 -13.64
N ALA A 142 -7.17 5.36 -12.80
CA ALA A 142 -5.78 5.45 -12.40
C ALA A 142 -5.30 4.19 -11.65
N GLN A 143 -6.15 3.64 -10.78
CA GLN A 143 -5.89 2.37 -10.10
C GLN A 143 -5.71 1.22 -11.10
N LYS A 144 -6.58 1.12 -12.11
CA LYS A 144 -6.46 0.10 -13.17
C LYS A 144 -5.16 0.25 -13.96
N ILE A 145 -4.73 1.48 -14.22
CA ILE A 145 -3.44 1.75 -14.86
C ILE A 145 -2.29 1.21 -13.98
N HIS A 146 -2.30 1.53 -12.69
CA HIS A 146 -1.31 1.04 -11.73
C HIS A 146 -1.28 -0.49 -11.64
N GLU A 147 -2.44 -1.12 -11.55
CA GLU A 147 -2.55 -2.59 -11.49
C GLU A 147 -2.03 -3.26 -12.76
N THR A 148 -2.21 -2.61 -13.91
CA THR A 148 -1.76 -3.13 -15.22
C THR A 148 -0.27 -2.91 -15.46
N ILE A 149 0.25 -1.72 -15.15
CA ILE A 149 1.63 -1.33 -15.47
C ILE A 149 2.61 -1.81 -14.40
N ASP A 150 2.25 -1.70 -13.13
CA ASP A 150 3.16 -1.96 -12.01
C ASP A 150 2.95 -3.34 -11.37
N GLU A 151 1.85 -4.02 -11.70
CA GLU A 151 1.46 -5.31 -11.12
C GLU A 151 1.71 -5.38 -9.59
N PRO A 152 1.24 -4.40 -8.79
CA PRO A 152 1.72 -4.16 -7.41
C PRO A 152 1.52 -5.35 -6.48
N LYS A 153 0.43 -6.12 -6.68
CA LYS A 153 0.16 -7.36 -5.94
C LYS A 153 1.21 -8.44 -6.19
N LYS A 154 1.72 -8.54 -7.43
CA LYS A 154 2.69 -9.56 -7.85
C LYS A 154 4.11 -9.17 -7.47
N THR A 155 4.41 -7.87 -7.46
CA THR A 155 5.73 -7.32 -7.11
C THR A 155 5.90 -7.11 -5.60
N ALA A 156 4.81 -7.10 -4.83
CA ALA A 156 4.88 -7.06 -3.37
C ALA A 156 5.59 -8.29 -2.78
N HIS A 157 6.36 -8.06 -1.71
CA HIS A 157 7.01 -9.15 -0.99
C HIS A 157 6.00 -9.97 -0.17
N LEU A 158 4.94 -9.32 0.31
CA LEU A 158 3.88 -9.93 1.10
C LEU A 158 2.52 -9.38 0.69
N ILE A 159 1.51 -10.23 0.83
CA ILE A 159 0.12 -9.90 0.54
C ILE A 159 -0.69 -10.11 1.83
N ILE A 160 -1.44 -9.09 2.24
CA ILE A 160 -2.44 -9.19 3.29
C ILE A 160 -3.80 -9.19 2.60
N GLN A 161 -4.54 -10.29 2.70
CA GLN A 161 -5.94 -10.31 2.28
C GLN A 161 -6.76 -9.57 3.33
N ASN A 162 -7.48 -8.52 2.94
CA ASN A 162 -8.32 -7.72 3.83
C ASN A 162 -9.73 -7.55 3.25
N ASP A 163 -10.29 -8.67 2.81
CA ASP A 163 -11.58 -8.72 2.14
C ASP A 163 -12.36 -9.99 2.53
N PRO A 164 -13.54 -9.83 3.14
CA PRO A 164 -14.41 -10.97 3.48
C PRO A 164 -14.79 -11.85 2.30
N LEU A 165 -14.84 -11.32 1.07
CA LEU A 165 -15.12 -12.09 -0.15
C LEU A 165 -13.93 -12.94 -0.59
N LEU A 166 -12.70 -12.49 -0.33
CA LEU A 166 -11.50 -13.28 -0.60
C LEU A 166 -11.30 -14.38 0.45
N GLU A 167 -11.74 -14.13 1.68
CA GLU A 167 -11.73 -15.11 2.78
C GLU A 167 -12.76 -16.24 2.58
N GLN A 168 -13.88 -15.96 1.90
CA GLN A 168 -14.95 -16.95 1.65
C GLN A 168 -14.65 -17.96 0.53
N GLY A 169 -13.56 -17.78 -0.23
CA GLY A 169 -13.24 -18.59 -1.42
C GLY A 169 -14.25 -18.39 -2.55
N PRO A 170 -14.01 -18.97 -3.76
CA PRO A 170 -14.97 -18.88 -4.85
C PRO A 170 -16.31 -19.50 -4.41
N LYS A 171 -17.39 -18.72 -4.45
CA LYS A 171 -18.75 -19.29 -4.38
C LYS A 171 -18.99 -20.02 -5.69
N ASP A 172 -18.81 -21.34 -5.65
CA ASP A 172 -19.19 -22.22 -6.75
C ASP A 172 -20.65 -21.93 -7.12
N SER A 173 -20.87 -21.40 -8.32
CA SER A 173 -22.19 -21.11 -8.88
C SER A 173 -22.91 -22.40 -9.34
N LYS A 174 -22.69 -23.51 -8.63
CA LYS A 174 -23.35 -24.80 -8.85
C LYS A 174 -23.75 -25.41 -7.51
N GLY A 175 -24.96 -25.09 -7.07
CA GLY A 175 -25.55 -25.62 -5.86
C GLY A 175 -27.07 -25.46 -5.82
N ILE A 176 -27.76 -25.81 -6.91
CA ILE A 176 -29.14 -26.30 -6.84
C ILE A 176 -29.05 -27.80 -7.10
N ILE A 177 -29.23 -28.59 -6.04
CA ILE A 177 -29.83 -29.92 -6.13
C ILE A 177 -31.09 -29.84 -5.27
#